data_AF-G0QP51-F1
#
_entry.id   AF-G0QP51-F1
#
_cell.length_a   1.000
_cell.length_b   1.000
_cell.length_c   1.000
_cell.angle_alpha   90.00
_cell.angle_beta   90.00
_cell.angle_gamma   90.00
#
_symmetry.space_group_name_H-M   'P 1'
#
loop_
_entity.id
_entity.type
_entity.pdbx_description
1 polymer ?
#
loop_
_entity_poly.entity_id
_entity_poly.type
_entity_poly.pdbx_seq_one_letter_code
_entity_poly.pdbx_strand_id
1 'polypeptide(L)'
;MQNNQENQQEKPKPEEQKQQHQQQQVKKEIKISTATKDRADAARLYIERKYAKMLQKEIENKEYWIQLNQKLQNMQFTPQEQIIIKHNIAQKECENLRKLRVKKSTKDYESLNIIGRGAFGEVRLCQDRQTQEIVAIKRMNNKT
;
A
#
# COMPACT_ATOMS: atom_id res chain seq x y z
N MET A 1 10.25 -34.63 -86.71
CA MET A 1 10.67 -33.29 -86.27
C MET A 1 10.34 -33.22 -84.78
N GLN A 2 11.32 -33.46 -83.89
CA GLN A 2 12.23 -32.45 -83.31
C GLN A 2 11.43 -31.32 -82.64
N ASN A 3 11.60 -30.95 -81.37
CA ASN A 3 12.66 -31.22 -80.40
C ASN A 3 12.12 -31.01 -78.98
N ASN A 4 12.57 -31.86 -78.05
CA ASN A 4 12.72 -31.55 -76.63
C ASN A 4 13.62 -30.33 -76.44
N GLN A 5 13.31 -29.46 -75.47
CA GLN A 5 14.30 -28.90 -74.55
C GLN A 5 13.66 -28.71 -73.17
N GLU A 6 14.17 -29.48 -72.20
CA GLU A 6 14.03 -29.24 -70.78
C GLU A 6 14.67 -27.88 -70.43
N ASN A 7 14.07 -27.15 -69.51
CA ASN A 7 14.91 -26.38 -68.59
C ASN A 7 14.31 -26.38 -67.19
N GLN A 8 15.10 -26.94 -66.29
CA GLN A 8 14.83 -27.14 -64.88
C GLN A 8 14.88 -25.79 -64.17
N GLN A 9 13.86 -25.47 -63.38
CA GLN A 9 14.00 -24.49 -62.31
C GLN A 9 13.68 -25.20 -61.00
N GLU A 10 14.76 -25.50 -60.29
CA GLU A 10 14.80 -26.05 -58.95
C GLU A 10 13.85 -25.28 -58.02
N LYS A 11 13.07 -26.01 -57.23
CA LYS A 11 12.42 -25.42 -56.05
C LYS A 11 13.52 -24.90 -55.13
N PRO A 12 13.48 -23.63 -54.68
CA PRO A 12 14.47 -23.14 -53.74
C PRO A 12 14.37 -23.95 -52.44
N LYS A 13 15.52 -24.43 -51.97
CA LYS A 13 15.69 -25.20 -50.73
C LYS A 13 15.18 -24.40 -49.52
N PRO A 14 14.65 -25.07 -48.47
CA PRO A 14 14.02 -24.42 -47.32
C PRO A 14 15.01 -23.82 -46.30
N GLU A 15 16.09 -23.21 -46.75
CA GLU A 15 17.14 -22.66 -45.86
C GLU A 15 17.38 -21.16 -46.03
N GLU A 16 16.86 -20.50 -47.08
CA GLU A 16 17.02 -19.05 -47.27
C GLU A 16 15.85 -18.19 -46.75
N GLN A 17 14.86 -18.78 -46.08
CA GLN A 17 13.77 -18.02 -45.44
C GLN A 17 14.02 -17.69 -43.96
N LYS A 18 15.14 -18.14 -43.38
CA LYS A 18 15.45 -17.90 -41.95
C LYS A 18 16.18 -16.59 -41.66
N GLN A 19 16.57 -15.80 -42.66
CA GLN A 19 17.33 -14.56 -42.42
C GLN A 19 16.53 -13.25 -42.55
N GLN A 20 15.23 -13.30 -42.88
CA GLN A 20 14.39 -12.09 -42.95
C GLN A 20 13.34 -11.94 -41.83
N HIS A 21 13.36 -12.82 -40.82
CA HIS A 21 12.47 -12.69 -39.65
C HIS A 21 13.13 -12.05 -38.41
N GLN A 22 14.39 -11.59 -38.49
CA GLN A 22 15.12 -11.10 -37.31
C GLN A 22 15.16 -9.59 -37.11
N GLN A 23 14.56 -8.77 -37.97
CA GLN A 23 14.61 -7.32 -37.79
C GLN A 23 13.28 -6.66 -38.12
N GLN A 24 12.33 -6.73 -37.19
CA GLN A 24 11.32 -5.70 -36.96
C GLN A 24 10.54 -6.01 -35.68
N GLN A 25 11.21 -5.98 -34.53
CA GLN A 25 10.52 -5.62 -33.30
C GLN A 25 10.19 -4.12 -33.39
N VAL A 26 9.14 -3.79 -34.14
CA VAL A 26 8.57 -2.46 -34.13
C VAL A 26 8.12 -2.21 -32.69
N LYS A 27 8.86 -1.37 -31.96
CA LYS A 27 8.38 -0.75 -30.73
C LYS A 27 7.11 0.00 -31.12
N LYS A 28 5.95 -0.66 -31.01
CA LYS A 28 4.67 0.04 -31.04
C LYS A 28 4.73 1.06 -29.91
N GLU A 29 4.76 2.34 -30.25
CA GLU A 29 4.61 3.40 -29.28
C GLU A 29 3.23 3.26 -28.63
N ILE A 30 3.18 2.62 -27.47
CA ILE A 30 1.97 2.50 -26.69
C ILE A 30 1.63 3.90 -26.19
N LYS A 31 0.61 4.53 -26.78
CA LYS A 31 0.09 5.81 -26.31
C LYS A 31 -0.60 5.59 -24.96
N ILE A 32 0.16 5.75 -23.88
CA ILE A 32 -0.34 5.64 -22.50
C ILE A 32 -1.12 6.92 -22.16
N SER A 33 -2.38 6.77 -21.73
CA SER A 33 -3.22 7.88 -21.29
C SER A 33 -2.63 8.58 -20.06
N THR A 34 -2.90 9.88 -19.88
CA THR A 34 -2.48 10.64 -18.69
C THR A 34 -2.99 10.00 -17.40
N ALA A 35 -4.26 9.60 -17.37
CA ALA A 35 -4.85 8.89 -16.23
C ALA A 35 -4.11 7.58 -15.88
N THR A 36 -3.58 6.87 -16.88
CA THR A 36 -2.75 5.67 -16.63
C THR A 36 -1.39 6.04 -16.05
N LYS A 37 -0.77 7.13 -16.51
CA LYS A 37 0.50 7.64 -15.94
C LYS A 37 0.31 8.08 -14.49
N ASP A 38 -0.73 8.85 -14.20
CA ASP A 38 -1.02 9.32 -12.84
C ASP A 38 -1.26 8.15 -11.87
N ARG A 39 -1.96 7.10 -12.32
CA ARG A 39 -2.14 5.86 -11.53
C ARG A 39 -0.82 5.13 -11.32
N ALA A 40 0.04 5.07 -12.32
CA ALA A 40 1.36 4.45 -12.21
C ALA A 40 2.25 5.22 -11.22
N ASP A 41 2.25 6.55 -11.29
CA ASP A 41 3.01 7.42 -10.38
C ASP A 41 2.45 7.34 -8.95
N ALA A 42 1.13 7.34 -8.78
CA ALA A 42 0.49 7.14 -7.48
C ALA A 42 0.83 5.77 -6.88
N ALA A 43 0.83 4.71 -7.69
CA ALA A 43 1.21 3.36 -7.26
C ALA A 43 2.69 3.31 -6.86
N ARG A 44 3.58 3.89 -7.68
CA ARG A 44 5.01 4.00 -7.38
C ARG A 44 5.24 4.71 -6.04
N LEU A 45 4.68 5.90 -5.89
CA LEU A 45 4.81 6.70 -4.68
C LEU A 45 4.24 5.99 -3.44
N TYR A 46 3.12 5.28 -3.60
CA TYR A 46 2.55 4.48 -2.53
C TYR A 46 3.49 3.36 -2.08
N ILE A 47 4.07 2.63 -3.03
CA ILE A 47 5.02 1.54 -2.73
C ILE A 47 6.27 2.10 -2.03
N GLU A 48 6.89 3.14 -2.58
CA GLU A 48 8.06 3.78 -1.98
C GLU A 48 7.79 4.24 -0.55
N ARG A 49 6.70 5.00 -0.34
CA ARG A 49 6.31 5.48 1.00
C ARG A 49 5.98 4.34 1.96
N LYS A 50 5.33 3.27 1.49
CA LYS A 50 4.96 2.12 2.32
C LYS A 50 6.22 1.45 2.86
N TYR A 51 7.19 1.13 2.00
CA TYR A 51 8.40 0.45 2.44
C TYR A 51 9.33 1.36 3.24
N ALA A 52 9.42 2.66 2.92
CA ALA A 52 10.16 3.62 3.74
C ALA A 52 9.62 3.67 5.18
N LYS A 53 8.28 3.77 5.34
CA LYS A 53 7.63 3.73 6.66
C LYS A 53 7.82 2.41 7.39
N MET A 54 7.76 1.28 6.67
CA MET A 54 7.98 -0.04 7.26
C MET A 54 9.40 -0.17 7.80
N LEU A 55 10.40 0.28 7.05
CA LEU A 55 11.80 0.27 7.48
C LEU A 55 12.01 1.15 8.71
N GLN A 56 11.48 2.37 8.69
CA GLN A 56 11.59 3.29 9.83
C GLN A 56 10.97 2.68 11.10
N LYS A 57 9.77 2.10 10.98
CA LYS A 57 9.11 1.41 12.10
C LYS A 57 9.94 0.25 12.65
N GLU A 58 10.61 -0.51 11.78
CA GLU A 58 11.48 -1.62 12.20
C GLU A 58 12.70 -1.12 13.00
N ILE A 59 13.30 0.01 12.57
CA ILE A 59 14.42 0.64 13.29
C ILE A 59 13.95 1.12 14.67
N GLU A 60 12.86 1.88 14.73
CA GLU A 60 12.27 2.39 15.97
C GLU A 60 11.92 1.24 16.95
N ASN A 61 11.34 0.14 16.43
CA ASN A 61 11.04 -1.04 17.25
C ASN A 61 12.30 -1.67 17.85
N LYS A 62 13.39 -1.78 17.08
CA LYS A 62 14.65 -2.34 17.58
C LYS A 62 15.23 -1.48 18.70
N GLU A 63 15.26 -0.16 18.49
CA GLU A 63 15.73 0.79 19.50
C GLU A 63 14.88 0.71 20.77
N TYR A 64 13.56 0.63 20.62
CA TYR A 64 12.63 0.44 21.74
C TYR A 64 12.94 -0.84 22.54
N TRP A 65 13.15 -1.98 21.87
CA TRP A 65 13.48 -3.24 22.54
C TRP A 65 14.83 -3.18 23.25
N ILE A 66 15.82 -2.51 22.68
CA ILE A 66 17.12 -2.31 23.34
C ILE A 66 16.93 -1.51 24.63
N GLN A 67 16.24 -0.37 24.56
CA GLN A 67 15.97 0.47 25.73
C GLN A 67 15.14 -0.25 26.80
N LEU A 68 14.15 -1.04 26.39
CA LEU A 68 13.33 -1.83 27.30
C LEU A 68 14.18 -2.86 28.04
N ASN A 69 15.03 -3.61 27.33
CA ASN A 69 15.89 -4.61 27.98
C ASN A 69 16.88 -3.96 28.96
N GLN A 70 17.45 -2.81 28.60
CA GLN A 70 18.30 -2.03 29.52
C GLN A 70 17.53 -1.61 30.78
N LYS A 71 16.30 -1.11 30.65
CA LYS A 71 15.45 -0.76 31.79
C LYS A 71 15.12 -1.97 32.66
N LEU A 72 14.80 -3.12 32.05
CA LEU A 72 14.52 -4.36 32.78
C LEU A 72 15.73 -4.84 33.59
N GLN A 73 16.93 -4.72 33.02
CA GLN A 73 18.18 -5.05 33.72
C GLN A 73 18.48 -4.08 34.87
N ASN A 74 18.34 -2.77 34.64
CA ASN A 74 18.61 -1.74 35.65
C ASN A 74 17.68 -1.83 36.86
N MET A 75 16.42 -2.24 36.65
CA MET A 75 15.43 -2.42 37.72
C MET A 75 15.52 -3.80 38.41
N GLN A 76 16.42 -4.68 37.98
CA GLN A 76 16.68 -6.00 38.56
C GLN A 76 15.43 -6.88 38.76
N PHE A 77 14.49 -6.83 37.80
CA PHE A 77 13.32 -7.71 37.83
C PHE A 77 13.73 -9.19 37.81
N THR A 78 12.96 -10.02 38.50
CA THR A 78 13.15 -11.47 38.44
C THR A 78 12.90 -12.01 37.02
N PRO A 79 13.50 -13.16 36.64
CA PRO A 79 13.27 -13.75 35.32
C PRO A 79 11.79 -13.97 35.00
N GLN A 80 10.99 -14.31 36.00
CA GLN A 80 9.54 -14.54 35.85
C GLN A 80 8.79 -13.24 35.54
N GLU A 81 9.07 -12.17 36.28
CA GLU A 81 8.47 -10.85 36.04
C GLU A 81 8.83 -10.31 34.65
N GLN A 82 10.07 -10.49 34.21
CA GLN A 82 10.50 -10.08 32.87
C GLN A 82 9.70 -10.80 31.77
N ILE A 83 9.41 -12.09 31.93
CA ILE A 83 8.59 -12.87 30.99
C ILE A 83 7.17 -12.31 30.96
N ILE A 84 6.57 -12.05 32.12
CA ILE A 84 5.21 -11.50 32.23
C ILE A 84 5.13 -10.12 31.56
N ILE A 85 6.12 -9.25 31.80
CA ILE A 85 6.18 -7.91 31.19
C ILE A 85 6.26 -8.03 29.65
N LYS A 86 7.16 -8.86 29.13
CA LYS A 86 7.31 -9.08 27.68
C LYS A 86 6.02 -9.62 27.06
N HIS A 87 5.35 -10.55 27.74
CA HIS A 87 4.06 -11.08 27.30
C HIS A 87 2.98 -9.98 27.24
N ASN A 88 2.87 -9.16 28.29
CA ASN A 88 1.89 -8.06 28.33
C ASN A 88 2.13 -7.03 27.22
N ILE A 89 3.39 -6.72 26.92
CA ILE A 89 3.74 -5.84 25.80
C ILE A 89 3.29 -6.46 24.48
N ALA A 90 3.55 -7.75 24.24
CA ALA A 90 3.12 -8.43 23.03
C ALA A 90 1.58 -8.44 22.86
N GLN A 91 0.83 -8.67 23.95
CA GLN A 91 -0.63 -8.58 23.95
C GLN A 91 -1.09 -7.17 23.60
N LYS A 92 -0.47 -6.14 24.21
CA LYS A 92 -0.83 -4.75 23.94
C LYS A 92 -0.54 -4.31 22.51
N GLU A 93 0.58 -4.74 21.95
CA GLU A 93 0.91 -4.51 20.55
C GLU A 93 -0.11 -5.17 19.61
N CYS A 94 -0.57 -6.40 19.92
CA CYS A 94 -1.62 -7.06 19.16
C CYS A 94 -2.94 -6.26 19.17
N GLU A 95 -3.36 -5.76 20.34
CA GLU A 95 -4.52 -4.87 20.46
C GLU A 95 -4.36 -3.59 19.65
N ASN A 96 -3.18 -2.96 19.72
CA ASN A 96 -2.89 -1.74 18.98
C ASN A 96 -2.96 -1.98 17.47
N LEU A 97 -2.34 -3.05 16.97
CA LEU A 97 -2.42 -3.45 15.56
C LEU A 97 -3.85 -3.77 15.11
N ARG A 98 -4.66 -4.38 15.99
CA ARG A 98 -6.08 -4.59 15.71
C ARG A 98 -6.83 -3.27 15.57
N LYS A 99 -6.61 -2.31 16.48
CA LYS A 99 -7.21 -0.97 16.40
C LYS A 99 -6.81 -0.24 15.11
N LEU A 100 -5.54 -0.30 14.72
CA LEU A 100 -5.05 0.34 13.48
C LEU A 100 -5.69 -0.24 12.21
N ARG A 101 -6.14 -1.50 12.23
CA ARG A 101 -6.85 -2.12 11.10
C ARG A 101 -8.31 -1.68 10.99
N VAL A 102 -8.92 -1.21 12.08
CA VAL A 102 -10.31 -0.74 12.08
C VAL A 102 -10.37 0.66 11.47
N LYS A 103 -11.01 0.78 10.32
CA LYS A 103 -11.27 2.08 9.68
C LYS A 103 -12.56 2.66 10.26
N LYS A 104 -12.45 3.78 10.98
CA LYS A 104 -13.62 4.54 11.46
C LYS A 104 -14.28 5.27 10.29
N SER A 105 -15.60 5.23 10.25
CA SER A 105 -16.45 5.92 9.27
C SER A 105 -17.47 6.79 9.98
N THR A 106 -18.17 7.65 9.25
CA THR A 106 -19.25 8.49 9.80
C THR A 106 -20.39 7.66 10.39
N LYS A 107 -20.57 6.40 9.97
CA LYS A 107 -21.58 5.46 10.49
C LYS A 107 -21.30 4.96 11.90
N ASP A 108 -20.05 5.07 12.36
CA ASP A 108 -19.65 4.63 13.70
C ASP A 108 -20.00 5.65 14.78
N TYR A 109 -20.52 6.80 14.38
CA TYR A 109 -20.88 7.90 15.27
C TYR A 109 -22.36 8.21 15.18
N GLU A 110 -22.96 8.42 16.34
CA GLU A 110 -24.33 8.90 16.48
C GLU A 110 -24.33 10.41 16.66
N SER A 111 -24.97 11.13 15.76
CA SER A 111 -25.09 12.59 15.82
C SER A 111 -26.12 12.98 16.86
N LEU A 112 -25.68 13.66 17.93
CA LEU A 112 -26.57 14.17 18.96
C LEU A 112 -27.06 15.55 18.56
N ASN A 113 -26.20 16.56 18.65
CA ASN A 113 -26.56 17.96 18.43
C ASN A 113 -25.58 18.66 17.49
N ILE A 114 -26.02 19.75 16.87
CA ILE A 114 -25.13 20.66 16.14
C ILE A 114 -24.60 21.69 17.13
N ILE A 115 -23.28 21.82 17.21
CA ILE A 115 -22.61 22.79 18.09
C ILE A 115 -22.43 24.12 17.35
N GLY A 116 -22.09 24.08 16.06
CA GLY A 116 -21.84 25.30 15.29
C GLY A 116 -21.82 25.11 13.78
N ARG A 117 -22.19 26.16 13.06
CA ARG A 117 -22.15 26.24 11.59
C ARG A 117 -21.30 27.43 11.17
N GLY A 118 -20.44 27.26 10.17
CA GLY A 118 -19.64 28.35 9.61
C GLY A 118 -19.28 28.11 8.14
N ALA A 119 -18.49 29.01 7.55
CA ALA A 119 -18.08 28.93 6.14
C ALA A 119 -17.33 27.61 5.82
N PHE A 120 -16.57 27.08 6.78
CA PHE A 120 -15.81 25.84 6.66
C PHE A 120 -16.63 24.56 6.95
N GLY A 121 -17.94 24.68 7.15
CA GLY A 121 -18.84 23.55 7.40
C GLY A 121 -19.40 23.49 8.82
N GLU A 122 -19.96 22.34 9.18
CA GLU A 122 -20.75 22.12 10.40
C GLU A 122 -19.98 21.30 11.44
N VAL A 123 -20.03 21.70 12.71
CA VAL A 123 -19.50 20.93 13.84
C VAL A 123 -20.67 20.28 14.57
N ARG A 124 -20.62 18.96 14.74
CA ARG A 124 -21.61 18.19 15.49
C ARG A 124 -21.01 17.56 16.72
N LEU A 125 -21.78 17.57 17.80
CA LEU A 125 -21.58 16.70 18.95
C LEU A 125 -22.07 15.32 18.56
N CYS A 126 -21.18 14.34 18.64
CA CYS A 126 -21.48 12.96 18.31
C CYS A 126 -21.04 12.03 19.44
N GLN A 127 -21.64 10.85 19.51
CA GLN A 127 -21.21 9.77 20.39
C GLN A 127 -20.63 8.63 19.55
N ASP A 128 -19.44 8.15 19.88
CA ASP A 128 -18.90 6.93 19.26
C ASP A 128 -19.73 5.73 19.72
N ARG A 129 -20.31 4.97 18.78
CA ARG A 129 -21.19 3.85 19.09
C ARG A 129 -20.48 2.71 19.81
N GLN A 130 -19.17 2.56 19.63
CA GLN A 130 -18.38 1.49 20.24
C GLN A 130 -17.87 1.89 21.63
N THR A 131 -17.29 3.09 21.77
CA THR A 131 -16.68 3.52 23.04
C THR A 131 -17.64 4.31 23.92
N GLN A 132 -18.79 4.72 23.38
CA GLN A 132 -19.77 5.59 24.02
C GLN A 132 -19.21 6.98 24.39
N GLU A 133 -18.03 7.32 23.86
CA GLU A 133 -17.33 8.58 24.12
C GLU A 133 -17.97 9.72 23.33
N ILE A 134 -18.15 10.87 23.98
CA ILE A 134 -18.68 12.09 23.38
C ILE A 134 -17.55 12.85 22.69
N VAL A 135 -17.70 13.06 21.39
CA VAL A 135 -16.71 13.70 20.51
C VAL A 135 -17.33 14.82 19.68
N ALA A 136 -16.52 15.78 19.25
CA ALA A 136 -16.95 16.80 18.29
C ALA A 136 -16.43 16.44 16.88
N ILE A 137 -17.34 16.20 15.93
CA ILE A 137 -17.00 15.89 14.54
C ILE A 137 -17.22 17.11 13.67
N LYS A 138 -16.16 17.54 12.97
CA LYS A 138 -16.24 18.55 11.91
C LYS A 138 -16.63 17.88 10.60
N ARG A 139 -17.77 18.29 10.04
CA ARG A 139 -18.18 17.96 8.67
C ARG A 139 -17.71 19.08 7.74
N MET A 140 -16.83 18.73 6.81
CA MET A 140 -16.36 19.63 5.76
C MET A 140 -17.41 19.70 4.64
N ASN A 141 -17.71 20.91 4.17
CA ASN A 141 -18.50 21.09 2.96
C ASN A 141 -17.52 21.13 1.79
N ASN A 142 -17.27 20.00 1.12
CA ASN A 142 -16.55 20.05 -0.15
C ASN A 142 -17.50 20.63 -1.20
N LYS A 143 -17.28 21.89 -1.59
CA LYS A 143 -17.85 22.41 -2.84
C LYS A 143 -17.19 21.60 -3.97
N THR A 144 -17.96 20.68 -4.53
CA THR A 144 -17.60 20.03 -5.79
C THR A 144 -17.76 21.06 -6.91
#